data_AF-A0A0F9P2W3-F1
#
_entry.id   AF-A0A0F9P2W3-F1
#
_cell.length_a   1.000
_cell.length_b   1.000
_cell.length_c   1.000
_cell.angle_alpha   90.00
_cell.angle_beta   90.00
_cell.angle_gamma   90.00
#
_symmetry.space_group_name_H-M   'P 1'
#
loop_
_entity.id
_entity.type
_entity.pdbx_description
1 polymer ?
#
loop_
_entity_poly.entity_id
_entity_poly.type
_entity_poly.pdbx_seq_one_letter_code
_entity_poly.pdbx_strand_id
1 'polypeptide(L)'
;MPRNEYGLEVRNGQTLTLPPYEPGQEKYQNLAIPDVYAIGSSQLYPTGSIFRKGIRTFIYTKIVAGVTVVGAGYCMESTAEVKDVTNGVISGAAGANTLIVNMGGAVAVNAYAGGFIGIKMGTGSGTTVGRYSTYQIISNTVQDANNRVTFTIDGTLVLALTTADDVVITENPYAEVRTTLNLYGMCVGINLQTLVASQYCWLQTGGPNNMLSQLIALEGDTVNSIA
;
A
#
# COMPACT_ATOMS: atom_id res chain seq x y z
N MET A 1 -12.04 -16.14 14.07
CA MET A 1 -12.60 -15.07 14.93
C MET A 1 -13.19 -14.01 14.02
N PRO A 2 -14.46 -13.59 14.19
CA PRO A 2 -14.96 -12.46 13.43
C PRO A 2 -14.38 -11.20 14.06
N ARG A 3 -13.51 -10.48 13.35
CA ARG A 3 -12.96 -9.21 13.84
C ARG A 3 -13.09 -8.14 12.76
N ASN A 4 -14.33 -7.77 12.47
CA ASN A 4 -14.63 -6.56 11.70
C ASN A 4 -14.98 -5.45 12.67
N GLU A 5 -13.97 -4.75 13.18
CA GLU A 5 -14.12 -3.39 13.70
C GLU A 5 -12.92 -2.57 13.22
N TYR A 6 -12.97 -2.15 11.96
CA TYR A 6 -12.08 -1.13 11.42
C TYR A 6 -12.52 0.21 12.00
N GLY A 7 -11.90 0.60 13.13
CA GLY A 7 -12.31 1.76 13.90
C GLY A 7 -12.19 3.07 13.12
N LEU A 8 -13.27 3.83 13.09
CA LEU A 8 -13.31 5.22 12.66
C LEU A 8 -13.52 6.09 13.89
N GLU A 9 -12.57 6.97 14.21
CA GLU A 9 -12.81 8.05 15.19
C GLU A 9 -13.02 9.36 14.46
N VAL A 10 -14.13 10.04 14.78
CA VAL A 10 -14.44 11.38 14.26
C VAL A 10 -14.43 12.37 15.42
N ARG A 11 -13.52 13.35 15.39
CA ARG A 11 -13.45 14.40 16.41
C ARG A 11 -13.14 15.75 15.78
N ASN A 12 -14.03 16.72 15.96
CA ASN A 12 -13.86 18.07 15.42
C ASN A 12 -13.54 18.09 13.90
N GLY A 13 -14.20 17.22 13.13
CA GLY A 13 -13.99 17.10 11.67
C GLY A 13 -12.70 16.37 11.26
N GLN A 14 -11.96 15.80 12.20
CA GLN A 14 -10.81 14.92 11.93
C GLN A 14 -11.26 13.47 11.90
N THR A 15 -10.64 12.65 11.06
CA THR A 15 -10.96 11.22 10.95
C THR A 15 -9.71 10.37 11.03
N LEU A 16 -9.66 9.41 11.95
CA LEU A 16 -8.65 8.34 11.96
C LEU A 16 -9.30 7.03 11.49
N THR A 17 -8.66 6.35 10.55
CA THR A 17 -9.09 5.05 10.01
C THR A 17 -7.93 4.07 10.10
N LEU A 18 -8.16 2.95 10.77
CA LEU A 18 -7.18 1.87 10.89
C LEU A 18 -7.23 0.94 9.66
N PRO A 19 -6.10 0.36 9.22
CA PRO A 19 -6.04 -0.51 8.05
C PRO A 19 -6.61 -1.91 8.34
N PRO A 20 -6.76 -2.75 7.30
CA PRO A 20 -6.96 -4.19 7.46
C PRO A 20 -5.92 -4.83 8.39
N TYR A 21 -6.29 -5.94 9.03
CA TYR A 21 -5.35 -6.65 9.91
C TYR A 21 -4.22 -7.31 9.12
N GLU A 22 -3.00 -6.84 9.41
CA GLU A 22 -1.72 -7.38 8.95
C GLU A 22 -0.96 -8.00 10.14
N PRO A 23 -0.51 -9.26 10.04
CA PRO A 23 0.31 -9.92 11.06
C PRO A 23 1.60 -9.15 11.35
N GLY A 24 2.00 -9.07 12.62
CA GLY A 24 3.21 -8.37 13.05
C GLY A 24 3.03 -6.88 13.34
N GLN A 25 1.86 -6.29 13.00
CA GLN A 25 1.51 -4.93 13.38
C GLN A 25 0.83 -4.90 14.77
N GLU A 26 1.04 -3.81 15.51
CA GLU A 26 0.46 -3.57 16.83
C GLU A 26 -0.60 -2.45 16.83
N LYS A 27 -1.27 -2.26 17.98
CA LYS A 27 -2.11 -1.08 18.28
C LYS A 27 -3.39 -0.89 17.44
N TYR A 28 -3.99 -1.97 16.92
CA TYR A 28 -5.31 -1.94 16.24
C TYR A 28 -6.50 -1.44 17.07
N GLN A 29 -6.31 -1.09 18.34
CA GLN A 29 -7.35 -0.52 19.21
C GLN A 29 -7.04 0.92 19.63
N ASN A 30 -5.90 1.48 19.20
CA ASN A 30 -5.56 2.85 19.51
C ASN A 30 -6.27 3.79 18.53
N LEU A 31 -7.32 4.46 19.01
CA LEU A 31 -8.07 5.45 18.23
C LEU A 31 -7.74 6.90 18.62
N ALA A 32 -6.79 7.10 19.55
CA ALA A 32 -6.40 8.44 19.98
C ALA A 32 -6.02 9.32 18.77
N ILE A 33 -6.41 10.59 18.81
CA ILE A 33 -6.07 11.54 17.75
C ILE A 33 -4.54 11.65 17.64
N PRO A 34 -3.95 11.36 16.47
CA PRO A 34 -2.51 11.38 16.31
C PRO A 34 -1.90 12.78 16.40
N ASP A 35 -0.70 12.85 16.98
CA ASP A 35 0.24 13.92 16.67
C ASP A 35 1.03 13.53 15.41
N VAL A 36 0.72 14.20 14.30
CA VAL A 36 1.34 13.93 13.00
C VAL A 36 2.82 14.32 12.94
N TYR A 37 3.33 15.05 13.93
CA TYR A 37 4.74 15.40 14.04
C TYR A 37 5.50 14.47 15.01
N ALA A 38 4.81 13.54 15.66
CA ALA A 38 5.46 12.57 16.52
C ALA A 38 6.21 11.52 15.69
N ILE A 39 7.43 11.21 16.13
CA ILE A 39 8.31 10.20 15.57
C ILE A 39 8.83 9.31 16.70
N GLY A 40 9.15 8.06 16.42
CA GLY A 40 9.72 7.19 17.45
C GLY A 40 9.98 5.77 17.02
N SER A 41 10.71 5.03 17.85
CA SER A 41 10.99 3.60 17.61
C SER A 41 9.83 2.68 17.97
N SER A 42 8.85 3.17 18.74
CA SER A 42 7.69 2.40 19.18
C SER A 42 6.52 2.62 18.24
N GLN A 43 5.84 1.53 17.87
CA GLN A 43 4.64 1.60 17.06
C GLN A 43 3.46 2.18 17.85
N LEU A 44 2.86 3.27 17.35
CA LEU A 44 1.68 3.90 17.93
C LEU A 44 0.37 3.47 17.24
N TYR A 45 0.45 3.14 15.94
CA TYR A 45 -0.67 2.70 15.10
C TYR A 45 -0.19 1.61 14.13
N PRO A 46 -1.08 0.74 13.62
CA PRO A 46 -0.75 -0.11 12.47
C PRO A 46 -0.27 0.72 11.28
N THR A 47 0.76 0.26 10.57
CA THR A 47 1.19 0.93 9.32
C THR A 47 0.07 0.89 8.27
N GLY A 48 -0.07 1.96 7.48
CA GLY A 48 -1.23 2.16 6.61
C GLY A 48 -2.43 2.85 7.28
N SER A 49 -2.39 3.14 8.59
CA SER A 49 -3.43 3.96 9.24
C SER A 49 -3.54 5.34 8.59
N ILE A 50 -4.75 5.78 8.31
CA ILE A 50 -5.03 7.05 7.60
C ILE A 50 -5.62 8.05 8.60
N PHE A 51 -5.01 9.24 8.68
CA PHE A 51 -5.53 10.35 9.47
C PHE A 51 -5.80 11.56 8.58
N ARG A 52 -7.02 12.11 8.65
CA ARG A 52 -7.39 13.35 7.97
C ARG A 52 -7.57 14.46 8.99
N LYS A 53 -6.90 15.60 8.74
CA LYS A 53 -6.95 16.80 9.60
C LYS A 53 -7.09 18.05 8.73
N GLY A 54 -8.31 18.56 8.67
CA GLY A 54 -8.65 19.68 7.77
C GLY A 54 -8.44 19.26 6.31
N ILE A 55 -7.67 20.05 5.56
CA ILE A 55 -7.38 19.80 4.13
C ILE A 55 -6.26 18.78 3.90
N ARG A 56 -5.63 18.26 4.95
CA ARG A 56 -4.46 17.37 4.84
C ARG A 56 -4.81 15.92 5.20
N THR A 57 -4.21 14.99 4.46
CA THR A 57 -4.28 13.54 4.71
C THR A 57 -2.89 13.02 5.04
N PHE A 58 -2.82 12.13 6.03
CA PHE A 58 -1.60 11.54 6.54
C PHE A 58 -1.73 10.02 6.60
N ILE A 59 -0.63 9.32 6.35
CA ILE A 59 -0.57 7.86 6.48
C ILE A 59 0.60 7.46 7.37
N TYR A 60 0.33 6.58 8.34
CA TYR A 60 1.32 6.10 9.30
C TYR A 60 2.18 5.00 8.69
N THR A 61 3.49 5.07 8.89
CA THR A 61 4.46 4.14 8.29
C THR A 61 5.73 4.02 9.13
N LYS A 62 6.69 3.24 8.65
CA LYS A 62 8.01 3.03 9.24
C LYS A 62 9.10 3.28 8.19
N ILE A 63 10.20 3.90 8.61
CA ILE A 63 11.39 4.07 7.79
C ILE A 63 12.22 2.79 7.79
N VAL A 64 12.74 2.41 6.63
CA VAL A 64 13.60 1.24 6.44
C VAL A 64 14.82 1.24 7.37
N ALA A 65 15.25 0.04 7.75
CA ALA A 65 16.52 -0.13 8.43
C ALA A 65 17.69 0.30 7.51
N GLY A 66 18.71 0.96 8.09
CA GLY A 66 19.93 1.28 7.35
C GLY A 66 20.02 2.69 6.74
N VAL A 67 19.00 3.54 6.88
CA VAL A 67 19.15 4.98 6.60
C VAL A 67 19.69 5.73 7.81
N THR A 68 20.63 6.65 7.62
CA THR A 68 21.21 7.42 8.73
C THR A 68 20.26 8.52 9.19
N VAL A 69 19.87 9.41 8.25
CA VAL A 69 18.98 10.54 8.51
C VAL A 69 18.17 10.81 7.23
N VAL A 70 16.87 11.05 7.39
CA VAL A 70 15.98 11.52 6.33
C VAL A 70 15.41 12.87 6.73
N GLY A 71 15.65 13.90 5.92
CA GLY A 71 15.16 15.25 6.20
C GLY A 71 13.64 15.37 6.07
N ALA A 72 13.05 16.34 6.76
CA ALA A 72 11.70 16.80 6.47
C ALA A 72 11.60 17.31 5.02
N GLY A 73 10.43 17.20 4.40
CA GLY A 73 10.17 17.68 3.04
C GLY A 73 10.67 16.78 1.91
N TYR A 74 11.25 15.61 2.21
CA TYR A 74 11.60 14.60 1.19
C TYR A 74 10.37 13.79 0.77
N CYS A 75 10.24 13.49 -0.54
CA CYS A 75 9.33 12.45 -1.02
C CYS A 75 9.89 11.08 -0.62
N MET A 76 9.02 10.26 -0.06
CA MET A 76 9.31 8.91 0.38
C MET A 76 8.83 7.92 -0.66
N GLU A 77 9.59 6.86 -0.85
CA GLU A 77 9.31 5.75 -1.74
C GLU A 77 8.90 4.53 -0.92
N SER A 78 7.94 3.75 -1.43
CA SER A 78 7.65 2.44 -0.84
C SER A 78 8.83 1.48 -0.97
N THR A 79 9.04 0.62 0.03
CA THR A 79 9.91 -0.56 -0.14
C THR A 79 9.19 -1.75 -0.77
N ALA A 80 7.85 -1.69 -0.89
CA ALA A 80 7.04 -2.77 -1.42
C ALA A 80 7.44 -3.11 -2.85
N GLU A 81 7.66 -4.39 -3.11
CA GLU A 81 8.02 -4.89 -4.42
C GLU A 81 6.77 -5.24 -5.25
N VAL A 82 6.85 -4.93 -6.54
CA VAL A 82 5.83 -5.30 -7.51
C VAL A 82 6.18 -6.69 -8.06
N LYS A 83 5.23 -7.63 -7.96
CA LYS A 83 5.34 -8.98 -8.50
C LYS A 83 4.39 -9.16 -9.67
N ASP A 84 4.93 -9.32 -10.88
CA ASP A 84 4.19 -9.74 -12.07
C ASP A 84 4.07 -11.28 -12.05
N VAL A 85 2.85 -11.78 -12.10
CA VAL A 85 2.53 -13.22 -12.14
C VAL A 85 1.84 -13.53 -13.45
N THR A 86 2.64 -13.93 -14.43
CA THR A 86 2.18 -14.28 -15.78
C THR A 86 1.50 -15.65 -15.79
N ASN A 87 0.31 -15.73 -16.41
CA ASN A 87 -0.58 -16.90 -16.46
C ASN A 87 -0.78 -17.52 -15.07
N GLY A 88 -0.84 -16.66 -14.05
CA GLY A 88 -0.80 -17.04 -12.64
C GLY A 88 -2.17 -17.28 -12.05
N VAL A 89 -3.24 -16.72 -12.63
CA VAL A 89 -4.59 -16.89 -12.09
C VAL A 89 -5.01 -18.36 -12.21
N ILE A 90 -5.59 -18.92 -11.16
CA ILE A 90 -6.15 -20.27 -11.17
C ILE A 90 -7.67 -20.21 -11.33
N SER A 91 -8.31 -19.30 -10.59
CA SER A 91 -9.75 -19.06 -10.71
C SER A 91 -10.15 -17.74 -10.08
N GLY A 92 -11.17 -17.12 -10.67
CA GLY A 92 -11.91 -16.02 -10.08
C GLY A 92 -13.26 -15.92 -10.78
N ALA A 93 -14.37 -16.13 -10.07
CA ALA A 93 -15.68 -16.05 -10.69
C ALA A 93 -16.11 -14.57 -10.81
N ALA A 94 -16.79 -14.23 -11.90
CA ALA A 94 -17.46 -12.92 -11.99
C ALA A 94 -18.42 -12.75 -10.81
N GLY A 95 -18.40 -11.59 -10.17
CA GLY A 95 -19.17 -11.28 -8.95
C GLY A 95 -18.56 -11.84 -7.65
N ALA A 96 -17.49 -12.63 -7.70
CA ALA A 96 -16.80 -13.08 -6.49
C ALA A 96 -15.81 -12.03 -5.98
N ASN A 97 -15.60 -11.99 -4.67
CA ASN A 97 -14.58 -11.15 -4.02
C ASN A 97 -13.29 -11.95 -3.71
N THR A 98 -13.13 -13.13 -4.31
CA THR A 98 -11.96 -13.98 -4.14
C THR A 98 -11.32 -14.31 -5.48
N LEU A 99 -9.99 -14.35 -5.46
CA LEU A 99 -9.14 -14.67 -6.60
C LEU A 99 -8.04 -15.62 -6.15
N ILE A 100 -7.91 -16.76 -6.82
CA ILE A 100 -6.86 -17.74 -6.55
C ILE A 100 -5.74 -17.52 -7.54
N VAL A 101 -4.52 -17.31 -7.05
CA VAL A 101 -3.31 -17.09 -7.86
C VAL A 101 -2.24 -18.10 -7.45
N ASN A 102 -1.57 -18.69 -8.43
CA ASN A 102 -0.36 -19.47 -8.21
C ASN A 102 0.83 -18.52 -8.04
N MET A 103 1.32 -18.40 -6.81
CA MET A 103 2.38 -17.45 -6.47
C MET A 103 3.79 -18.01 -6.71
N GLY A 104 3.91 -19.30 -7.09
CA GLY A 104 5.18 -19.94 -7.45
C GLY A 104 6.18 -20.11 -6.29
N GLY A 105 5.78 -19.81 -5.05
CA GLY A 105 6.66 -19.90 -3.89
C GLY A 105 5.99 -19.41 -2.60
N ALA A 106 6.69 -19.60 -1.48
CA ALA A 106 6.23 -19.35 -0.12
C ALA A 106 5.54 -18.00 0.07
N VAL A 107 4.26 -18.04 0.44
CA VAL A 107 3.49 -16.86 0.86
C VAL A 107 2.89 -17.11 2.24
N ALA A 108 3.18 -16.22 3.18
CA ALA A 108 2.58 -16.22 4.51
C ALA A 108 1.15 -15.66 4.49
N VAL A 109 0.35 -16.02 5.48
CA VAL A 109 -0.99 -15.42 5.68
C VAL A 109 -0.86 -13.90 5.75
N ASN A 110 -1.68 -13.19 4.98
CA ASN A 110 -1.77 -11.73 4.95
C ASN A 110 -0.47 -10.99 4.62
N ALA A 111 0.51 -11.64 3.98
CA ALA A 111 1.72 -10.97 3.48
C ALA A 111 1.43 -9.81 2.50
N TYR A 112 0.28 -9.86 1.82
CA TYR A 112 -0.15 -8.83 0.86
C TYR A 112 -1.35 -8.01 1.34
N ALA A 113 -1.80 -8.18 2.59
CA ALA A 113 -2.95 -7.41 3.11
C ALA A 113 -2.63 -5.91 3.12
N GLY A 114 -3.59 -5.08 2.68
CA GLY A 114 -3.40 -3.63 2.50
C GLY A 114 -2.69 -3.23 1.21
N GLY A 115 -2.10 -4.19 0.49
CA GLY A 115 -1.53 -4.01 -0.84
C GLY A 115 -2.57 -3.98 -1.96
N PHE A 116 -2.13 -4.18 -3.20
CA PHE A 116 -2.97 -4.08 -4.39
C PHE A 116 -2.76 -5.24 -5.34
N ILE A 117 -3.83 -5.60 -6.06
CA ILE A 117 -3.81 -6.56 -7.17
C ILE A 117 -4.44 -5.94 -8.41
N GLY A 118 -3.65 -5.82 -9.47
CA GLY A 118 -4.06 -5.41 -10.80
C GLY A 118 -4.23 -6.63 -11.70
N ILE A 119 -5.34 -6.70 -12.43
CA ILE A 119 -5.61 -7.79 -13.38
C ILE A 119 -5.10 -7.41 -14.76
N LYS A 120 -4.12 -8.16 -15.26
CA LYS A 120 -3.52 -8.01 -16.59
C LYS A 120 -3.94 -9.23 -17.42
N MET A 121 -5.17 -9.22 -17.95
CA MET A 121 -5.68 -10.40 -18.66
C MET A 121 -4.87 -10.74 -19.91
N GLY A 122 -4.71 -12.04 -20.19
CA GLY A 122 -4.04 -12.56 -21.39
C GLY A 122 -4.93 -12.77 -22.62
N THR A 123 -6.27 -12.72 -22.49
CA THR A 123 -7.20 -12.94 -23.63
C THR A 123 -8.30 -11.88 -23.77
N GLY A 124 -8.66 -11.48 -25.00
CA GLY A 124 -9.68 -10.46 -25.33
C GLY A 124 -9.09 -9.10 -25.78
N SER A 125 -9.92 -8.22 -26.37
CA SER A 125 -9.49 -6.87 -26.83
C SER A 125 -9.49 -5.85 -25.69
N GLY A 126 -8.80 -4.71 -25.87
CA GLY A 126 -8.76 -3.61 -24.88
C GLY A 126 -10.12 -2.98 -24.52
N THR A 127 -11.19 -3.36 -25.20
CA THR A 127 -12.56 -2.88 -24.97
C THR A 127 -13.39 -3.80 -24.05
N THR A 128 -12.84 -4.93 -23.58
CA THR A 128 -13.57 -5.82 -22.67
C THR A 128 -13.73 -5.17 -21.30
N VAL A 129 -14.97 -5.00 -20.84
CA VAL A 129 -15.32 -4.43 -19.53
C VAL A 129 -14.72 -5.27 -18.41
N GLY A 130 -14.01 -4.64 -17.46
CA GLY A 130 -13.33 -5.33 -16.36
C GLY A 130 -11.87 -5.69 -16.62
N ARG A 131 -11.32 -5.36 -17.80
CA ARG A 131 -9.87 -5.41 -18.03
C ARG A 131 -9.15 -4.32 -17.25
N TYR A 132 -7.93 -4.62 -16.84
CA TYR A 132 -7.06 -3.68 -16.12
C TYR A 132 -7.72 -3.17 -14.83
N SER A 133 -8.68 -3.91 -14.27
CA SER A 133 -9.23 -3.63 -12.96
C SER A 133 -8.16 -3.80 -11.90
N THR A 134 -8.15 -2.87 -10.95
CA THR A 134 -7.27 -2.91 -9.79
C THR A 134 -8.13 -2.92 -8.54
N TYR A 135 -7.74 -3.75 -7.58
CA TYR A 135 -8.41 -3.89 -6.30
C TYR A 135 -7.39 -3.80 -5.17
N GLN A 136 -7.81 -3.30 -4.01
CA GLN A 136 -7.06 -3.45 -2.78
C GLN A 136 -7.22 -4.89 -2.25
N ILE A 137 -6.13 -5.44 -1.71
CA ILE A 137 -6.12 -6.75 -1.08
C ILE A 137 -6.54 -6.58 0.38
N ILE A 138 -7.65 -7.20 0.77
CA ILE A 138 -8.12 -7.25 2.15
C ILE A 138 -7.33 -8.28 2.95
N SER A 139 -7.09 -9.45 2.35
CA SER A 139 -6.37 -10.57 2.98
C SER A 139 -5.87 -11.57 1.95
N ASN A 140 -4.94 -12.42 2.35
CA ASN A 140 -4.53 -13.58 1.58
C ASN A 140 -4.28 -14.79 2.49
N THR A 141 -4.55 -15.98 1.99
CA THR A 141 -4.20 -17.22 2.70
C THR A 141 -2.70 -17.48 2.65
N VAL A 142 -2.23 -18.39 3.51
CA VAL A 142 -0.97 -19.09 3.23
C VAL A 142 -1.12 -19.89 1.94
N GLN A 143 -0.02 -20.14 1.25
CA GLN A 143 -0.03 -21.03 0.08
C GLN A 143 -0.50 -22.44 0.42
N ASP A 144 -1.21 -23.08 -0.51
CA ASP A 144 -1.53 -24.51 -0.45
C ASP A 144 -0.35 -25.39 -0.94
N ALA A 145 -0.56 -26.70 -1.00
CA ALA A 145 0.44 -27.66 -1.48
C ALA A 145 0.84 -27.49 -2.96
N ASN A 146 0.09 -26.69 -3.73
CA ASN A 146 0.34 -26.37 -5.13
C ASN A 146 0.75 -24.89 -5.32
N ASN A 147 1.21 -24.22 -4.26
CA ASN A 147 1.60 -22.80 -4.25
C ASN A 147 0.47 -21.82 -4.60
N ARG A 148 -0.80 -22.22 -4.39
CA ARG A 148 -1.97 -21.37 -4.65
C ARG A 148 -2.30 -20.55 -3.42
N VAL A 149 -2.55 -19.27 -3.64
CA VAL A 149 -2.94 -18.30 -2.62
C VAL A 149 -4.29 -17.74 -2.98
N THR A 150 -5.22 -17.77 -2.03
CA THR A 150 -6.53 -17.14 -2.18
C THR A 150 -6.45 -15.73 -1.63
N PHE A 151 -6.65 -14.74 -2.51
CA PHE A 151 -6.78 -13.33 -2.17
C PHE A 151 -8.25 -12.97 -1.97
N THR A 152 -8.55 -12.18 -0.94
CA THR A 152 -9.83 -11.50 -0.78
C THR A 152 -9.64 -10.03 -1.14
N ILE A 153 -10.48 -9.49 -2.02
CA ILE A 153 -10.34 -8.14 -2.58
C ILE A 153 -11.46 -7.19 -2.12
N ASP A 154 -11.22 -5.88 -2.20
CA ASP A 154 -12.14 -4.79 -1.80
C ASP A 154 -13.25 -4.50 -2.83
N GLY A 155 -13.85 -5.56 -3.35
CA GLY A 155 -14.88 -5.48 -4.37
C GLY A 155 -15.21 -6.85 -4.92
N THR A 156 -15.84 -6.88 -6.09
CA THR A 156 -16.12 -8.12 -6.79
C THR A 156 -15.51 -8.08 -8.19
N LEU A 157 -14.96 -9.21 -8.62
CA LEU A 157 -14.43 -9.36 -9.96
C LEU A 157 -15.51 -9.07 -11.01
N VAL A 158 -15.22 -8.14 -11.91
CA VAL A 158 -16.15 -7.78 -13.00
C VAL A 158 -16.26 -8.92 -14.05
N LEU A 159 -15.18 -9.67 -14.25
CA LEU A 159 -15.08 -10.78 -15.19
C LEU A 159 -14.68 -12.07 -14.47
N ALA A 160 -15.01 -13.20 -15.10
CA ALA A 160 -14.42 -14.47 -14.72
C ALA A 160 -12.98 -14.53 -15.23
N LEU A 161 -12.06 -14.95 -14.36
CA LEU A 161 -10.64 -15.09 -14.64
C LEU A 161 -10.24 -16.58 -14.68
N THR A 162 -9.27 -16.88 -15.53
CA THR A 162 -8.84 -18.22 -15.89
C THR A 162 -7.31 -18.32 -15.88
N THR A 163 -6.77 -19.51 -16.16
CA THR A 163 -5.33 -19.77 -16.23
C THR A 163 -4.58 -19.04 -17.34
N ALA A 164 -5.28 -18.30 -18.20
CA ALA A 164 -4.68 -17.44 -19.21
C ALA A 164 -4.49 -15.98 -18.74
N ASP A 165 -4.84 -15.66 -17.49
CA ASP A 165 -4.80 -14.29 -16.99
C ASP A 165 -3.57 -14.03 -16.11
N ASP A 166 -2.95 -12.87 -16.33
CA ASP A 166 -1.84 -12.37 -15.51
C ASP A 166 -2.37 -11.45 -14.42
N VAL A 167 -1.57 -11.30 -13.35
CA VAL A 167 -1.82 -10.32 -12.31
C VAL A 167 -0.53 -9.62 -11.91
N VAL A 168 -0.66 -8.36 -11.53
CA VAL A 168 0.41 -7.59 -10.91
C VAL A 168 0.00 -7.39 -9.45
N ILE A 169 0.83 -7.83 -8.53
CA ILE A 169 0.55 -7.81 -7.09
C ILE A 169 1.60 -6.96 -6.40
N THR A 170 1.20 -6.20 -5.40
CA THR A 170 2.11 -5.39 -4.58
C THR A 170 1.70 -5.48 -3.13
N GLU A 171 2.68 -5.55 -2.23
CA GLU A 171 2.47 -5.52 -0.78
C GLU A 171 1.94 -4.14 -0.34
N ASN A 172 1.58 -3.99 0.94
CA ASN A 172 1.15 -2.71 1.51
C ASN A 172 2.25 -1.66 1.30
N PRO A 173 2.00 -0.61 0.47
CA PRO A 173 3.05 0.33 0.11
C PRO A 173 3.52 1.20 1.28
N TYR A 174 2.80 1.17 2.41
CA TYR A 174 3.11 1.89 3.63
C TYR A 174 3.65 1.00 4.76
N ALA A 175 3.85 -0.31 4.53
CA ALA A 175 4.44 -1.20 5.54
C ALA A 175 5.82 -0.68 5.98
N GLU A 176 6.63 -0.28 4.99
CA GLU A 176 7.91 0.37 5.20
C GLU A 176 8.23 1.29 4.00
N VAL A 177 8.95 2.38 4.26
CA VAL A 177 9.31 3.39 3.27
C VAL A 177 10.79 3.75 3.36
N ARG A 178 11.32 4.30 2.28
CA ARG A 178 12.73 4.70 2.13
C ARG A 178 12.85 6.03 1.39
N THR A 179 14.02 6.64 1.46
CA THR A 179 14.38 7.72 0.52
C THR A 179 14.49 7.14 -0.89
N THR A 180 14.14 7.94 -1.90
CA THR A 180 14.21 7.55 -3.30
C THR A 180 15.57 6.95 -3.66
N LEU A 181 15.61 5.70 -4.13
CA LEU A 181 16.83 5.03 -4.58
C LEU A 181 17.00 5.08 -6.10
N ASN A 182 15.90 5.12 -6.85
CA ASN A 182 15.89 5.11 -8.31
C ASN A 182 14.68 5.89 -8.86
N LEU A 183 14.59 6.04 -10.19
CA LEU A 183 13.53 6.80 -10.87
C LEU A 183 12.18 6.08 -10.96
N TYR A 184 12.05 4.84 -10.45
CA TYR A 184 10.93 3.95 -10.77
C TYR A 184 10.14 3.46 -9.54
N GLY A 185 10.39 4.03 -8.37
CA GLY A 185 9.63 3.71 -7.16
C GLY A 185 8.32 4.48 -7.02
N MET A 186 7.37 3.89 -6.29
CA MET A 186 6.10 4.57 -5.97
C MET A 186 6.35 5.64 -4.89
N CYS A 187 6.17 6.92 -5.22
CA CYS A 187 6.15 7.97 -4.19
C CYS A 187 4.89 7.82 -3.34
N VAL A 188 5.06 7.68 -2.03
CA VAL A 188 3.99 7.41 -1.06
C VAL A 188 3.76 8.55 -0.08
N GLY A 189 4.40 9.70 -0.29
CA GLY A 189 4.09 10.92 0.46
C GLY A 189 5.33 11.70 0.89
N ILE A 190 5.10 12.80 1.59
CA ILE A 190 6.16 13.70 2.05
C ILE A 190 6.42 13.50 3.53
N ASN A 191 7.69 13.37 3.88
CA ASN A 191 8.14 13.31 5.26
C ASN A 191 7.96 14.65 5.97
N LEU A 192 7.38 14.67 7.17
CA LEU A 192 7.08 15.89 7.92
C LEU A 192 8.18 16.34 8.88
N GLN A 193 9.01 15.42 9.35
CA GLN A 193 10.01 15.64 10.40
C GLN A 193 11.31 14.94 10.03
N THR A 194 12.44 15.37 10.57
CA THR A 194 13.69 14.63 10.37
C THR A 194 13.61 13.29 11.10
N LEU A 195 13.90 12.19 10.38
CA LEU A 195 13.79 10.81 10.86
C LEU A 195 15.15 10.11 10.81
N VAL A 196 15.30 9.05 11.60
CA VAL A 196 16.40 8.08 11.50
C VAL A 196 15.86 6.67 11.22
N ALA A 197 16.74 5.71 10.92
CA ALA A 197 16.38 4.31 10.65
C ALA A 197 15.36 3.74 11.64
N SER A 198 14.44 2.92 11.12
CA SER A 198 13.46 2.15 11.89
C SER A 198 12.46 2.98 12.70
N GLN A 199 12.44 4.31 12.56
CA GLN A 199 11.43 5.14 13.21
C GLN A 199 10.09 5.06 12.47
N TYR A 200 9.02 5.04 13.27
CA TYR A 200 7.68 5.25 12.79
C TYR A 200 7.37 6.74 12.69
N CYS A 201 6.55 7.09 11.71
CA CYS A 201 6.18 8.47 11.41
C CYS A 201 4.85 8.55 10.65
N TRP A 202 4.36 9.78 10.49
CA TRP A 202 3.27 10.12 9.58
C TRP A 202 3.81 10.79 8.33
N LEU A 203 3.46 10.27 7.15
CA LEU A 203 3.70 10.93 5.87
C LEU A 203 2.48 11.75 5.49
N GLN A 204 2.68 12.94 4.91
CA GLN A 204 1.59 13.67 4.28
C GLN A 204 1.37 13.19 2.85
N THR A 205 0.16 12.73 2.54
CA THR A 205 -0.21 12.15 1.23
C THR A 205 -1.25 12.97 0.48
N GLY A 206 -1.88 13.95 1.14
CA GLY A 206 -2.84 14.85 0.52
C GLY A 206 -2.88 16.23 1.17
N GLY A 207 -3.30 17.23 0.39
CA GLY A 207 -3.32 18.64 0.77
C GLY A 207 -1.96 19.34 0.61
N PRO A 208 -1.91 20.67 0.78
CA PRO A 208 -0.70 21.46 0.56
C PRO A 208 0.44 21.09 1.52
N ASN A 209 1.65 20.95 1.00
CA ASN A 209 2.89 20.75 1.76
C ASN A 209 4.03 21.58 1.14
N ASN A 210 4.88 22.19 1.98
CA ASN A 210 6.10 22.86 1.52
C ASN A 210 7.20 21.80 1.37
N MET A 211 7.19 21.11 0.23
CA MET A 211 8.18 20.09 -0.13
C MET A 211 9.55 20.75 -0.40
N LEU A 212 10.63 20.15 0.11
CA LEU A 212 11.99 20.67 -0.03
C LEU A 212 12.78 20.01 -1.17
N SER A 213 12.48 18.74 -1.49
CA SER A 213 13.14 18.00 -2.57
C SER A 213 12.20 17.83 -3.75
N GLN A 214 12.48 18.50 -4.86
CA GLN A 214 11.75 18.37 -6.12
C GLN A 214 12.45 17.33 -7.01
N LEU A 215 12.13 16.04 -6.83
CA LEU A 215 12.32 15.03 -7.87
C LEU A 215 10.97 14.84 -8.57
N ILE A 216 10.56 15.82 -9.37
CA ILE A 216 9.46 15.62 -10.30
C ILE A 216 10.05 14.83 -11.46
N ALA A 217 9.63 13.58 -11.64
CA ALA A 217 9.77 12.90 -12.92
C ALA A 217 8.86 13.64 -13.91
N LEU A 218 9.38 14.67 -14.56
CA LEU A 218 8.78 15.18 -15.79
C LEU A 218 9.01 14.08 -16.82
N GLU A 219 7.92 13.55 -17.37
CA GLU A 219 7.99 12.73 -18.57
C GLU A 219 8.63 13.59 -19.67
N GLY A 220 9.95 13.44 -19.86
CA GLY A 220 10.69 14.06 -20.95
C GLY A 220 11.42 15.38 -20.69
N ASP A 221 11.60 15.85 -19.45
CA ASP A 221 12.44 17.05 -19.24
C ASP A 221 13.35 16.99 -18.00
N THR A 222 14.54 17.59 -18.13
CA THR A 222 15.56 17.54 -17.09
C THR A 222 15.31 18.60 -16.01
N VAL A 223 15.69 18.28 -14.77
CA VAL A 223 15.55 19.12 -13.55
C VAL A 223 16.13 20.54 -13.69
N ASN A 224 16.92 20.81 -14.73
CA ASN A 224 17.55 22.09 -15.00
C ASN A 224 16.73 23.04 -15.92
N SER A 225 15.53 22.66 -16.39
CA SER A 225 14.76 23.52 -17.32
C SER A 225 13.81 24.52 -16.64
N ILE A 226 13.70 24.52 -15.31
CA ILE A 226 12.90 25.50 -14.57
C ILE A 226 13.83 26.47 -13.84
N ALA A 227 14.24 27.51 -14.57
CA ALA A 227 14.76 28.76 -14.03
C ALA A 227 13.75 29.88 -14.32
#